data_AF-A0A9X1W4J9-F1
#
_entry.id   AF-A0A9X1W4J9-F1
#
_cell.length_a   1.000
_cell.length_b   1.000
_cell.length_c   1.000
_cell.angle_alpha   90.00
_cell.angle_beta   90.00
_cell.angle_gamma   90.00
#
_symmetry.space_group_name_H-M   'P 1'
#
loop_
_entity.id
_entity.type
_entity.pdbx_description
1 polymer ?
#
loop_
_entity_poly.entity_id
_entity_poly.type
_entity_poly.pdbx_seq_one_letter_code
_entity_poly.pdbx_strand_id
1 'polypeptide(L)'
;MSKHVSEANRQKTEQKIQRKLNGLKHYIENGVADFPIPKKFTLNWFAALASEPYESVSKAGDQLRTGSATHERVISSLASAQSVLENGRAEQGICLKSKRISELDAKVKKYETMVPGLSQTIVELLDQVRELEQRISLQQAQWADKQFSVNKLKGGSNV
;
A
#
# COMPACT_ATOMS: atom_id res chain seq x y z
N MET A 1 -51.72 30.49 -19.04
CA MET A 1 -50.69 29.62 -19.67
C MET A 1 -49.48 29.34 -18.76
N SER A 2 -49.13 30.17 -17.77
CA SER A 2 -47.93 29.96 -16.92
C SER A 2 -47.92 28.71 -16.01
N LYS A 3 -49.08 28.25 -15.49
CA LYS A 3 -49.12 27.11 -14.55
C LYS A 3 -48.74 25.76 -15.18
N HIS A 4 -48.98 25.58 -16.48
CA HIS A 4 -48.63 24.33 -17.18
C HIS A 4 -47.14 24.23 -17.50
N VAL A 5 -46.47 25.38 -17.73
CA VAL A 5 -45.03 25.43 -18.00
C VAL A 5 -44.22 25.13 -16.73
N SER A 6 -44.70 25.58 -15.56
CA SER A 6 -44.05 25.29 -14.27
C SER A 6 -44.12 23.80 -13.89
N GLU A 7 -45.25 23.13 -14.16
CA GLU A 7 -45.42 21.71 -13.82
C GLU A 7 -44.60 20.80 -14.74
N ALA A 8 -44.56 21.10 -16.04
CA ALA A 8 -43.73 20.36 -17.00
C ALA A 8 -42.23 20.44 -16.65
N ASN A 9 -41.75 21.61 -16.25
CA ASN A 9 -40.36 21.80 -15.81
C ASN A 9 -40.07 21.07 -14.50
N ARG A 10 -41.05 21.02 -13.58
CA ARG A 10 -40.96 20.28 -12.31
C ARG A 10 -40.84 18.77 -12.56
N GLN A 11 -41.66 18.22 -13.44
CA GLN A 11 -41.63 16.81 -13.83
C GLN A 11 -40.33 16.42 -14.54
N LYS A 12 -39.85 17.26 -15.47
CA LYS A 12 -38.56 17.04 -16.15
C LYS A 12 -37.39 16.99 -15.15
N THR A 13 -37.42 17.86 -14.14
CA THR A 13 -36.39 17.88 -13.09
C THR A 13 -36.45 16.62 -12.22
N GLU A 14 -37.65 16.17 -11.83
CA GLU A 14 -37.83 14.93 -11.07
C GLU A 14 -37.34 13.71 -11.86
N GLN A 15 -37.61 13.64 -13.17
CA GLN A 15 -37.10 12.56 -14.04
C GLN A 15 -35.57 12.52 -14.07
N LYS A 16 -34.91 13.69 -14.15
CA LYS A 16 -33.44 13.77 -14.09
C LYS A 16 -32.90 13.25 -12.76
N ILE A 17 -33.52 13.67 -11.65
CA ILE A 17 -33.14 13.19 -10.30
C ILE A 17 -33.34 11.68 -10.20
N GLN A 18 -34.46 11.16 -10.67
CA GLN A 18 -34.77 9.73 -10.62
C GLN A 18 -33.78 8.89 -11.44
N ARG A 19 -33.36 9.37 -12.61
CA ARG A 19 -32.29 8.69 -13.39
C ARG A 19 -31.00 8.60 -12.59
N LYS A 20 -30.54 9.70 -11.97
CA LYS A 20 -29.34 9.70 -11.12
C LYS A 20 -29.48 8.78 -9.90
N LEU A 21 -30.67 8.74 -9.29
CA LEU A 21 -30.96 7.81 -8.18
C LEU A 21 -30.88 6.35 -8.62
N ASN A 22 -31.37 6.02 -9.82
CA ASN A 22 -31.25 4.66 -10.37
C ASN A 22 -29.77 4.30 -10.64
N GLY A 23 -28.97 5.24 -11.13
CA GLY A 23 -27.52 5.08 -11.26
C GLY A 23 -26.85 4.80 -9.92
N LEU A 24 -27.13 5.64 -8.91
CA LEU A 24 -26.61 5.43 -7.56
C LEU A 24 -27.03 4.08 -6.99
N LYS A 25 -28.28 3.66 -7.20
CA LYS A 25 -28.77 2.35 -6.79
C LYS A 25 -27.97 1.22 -7.45
N HIS A 26 -27.74 1.28 -8.76
CA HIS A 26 -26.94 0.28 -9.47
C HIS A 26 -25.51 0.18 -8.92
N TYR A 27 -24.89 1.34 -8.65
CA TYR A 27 -23.58 1.41 -8.01
C TYR A 27 -23.57 0.83 -6.59
N ILE A 28 -24.60 1.12 -5.78
CA ILE A 28 -24.72 0.59 -4.41
C ILE A 28 -24.86 -0.93 -4.42
N GLU A 29 -25.65 -1.47 -5.34
CA GLU A 29 -25.95 -2.90 -5.43
C GLU A 29 -24.80 -3.71 -6.03
N ASN A 30 -24.12 -3.18 -7.05
CA ASN A 30 -23.18 -3.94 -7.86
C ASN A 30 -21.73 -3.44 -7.76
N GLY A 31 -21.48 -2.30 -7.11
CA GLY A 31 -20.16 -1.65 -7.04
C GLY A 31 -19.68 -1.04 -8.35
N VAL A 32 -20.47 -1.12 -9.43
CA VAL A 32 -20.15 -0.59 -10.76
C VAL A 32 -20.88 0.72 -10.99
N ALA A 33 -20.13 1.80 -11.21
CA ALA A 33 -20.68 3.09 -11.55
C ALA A 33 -20.61 3.31 -13.06
N ASP A 34 -21.71 3.77 -13.65
CA ASP A 34 -21.80 4.32 -15.00
C ASP A 34 -21.56 5.84 -15.04
N PHE A 35 -21.15 6.41 -13.90
CA PHE A 35 -20.77 7.81 -13.72
C PHE A 35 -19.37 7.94 -13.12
N PRO A 36 -18.71 9.10 -13.27
CA PRO A 36 -17.45 9.38 -12.59
C PRO A 36 -17.60 9.35 -11.06
N ILE A 37 -16.92 8.41 -10.41
CA ILE A 37 -16.96 8.25 -8.95
C ILE A 37 -16.23 9.42 -8.28
N PRO A 38 -16.90 10.23 -7.43
CA PRO A 38 -16.27 11.34 -6.75
C PRO A 38 -15.39 10.89 -5.58
N LYS A 39 -14.58 11.82 -5.06
CA LYS A 39 -13.88 11.60 -3.77
C LYS A 39 -14.87 11.47 -2.59
N LYS A 40 -15.98 12.19 -2.65
CA LYS A 40 -17.08 12.17 -1.68
C LYS A 40 -18.42 12.34 -2.39
N PHE A 41 -19.37 11.47 -2.10
CA PHE A 41 -20.74 11.62 -2.58
C PHE A 41 -21.44 12.73 -1.79
N THR A 42 -21.68 13.86 -2.45
CA THR A 42 -22.33 15.04 -1.85
C THR A 42 -23.48 15.51 -2.72
N LEU A 43 -24.44 16.23 -2.11
CA LEU A 43 -25.51 16.88 -2.88
C LEU A 43 -24.94 17.83 -3.94
N ASN A 44 -23.79 18.44 -3.65
CA ASN A 44 -23.08 19.30 -4.59
C ASN A 44 -22.65 18.58 -5.85
N TRP A 45 -22.02 17.41 -5.68
CA TRP A 45 -21.65 16.54 -6.79
C TRP A 45 -22.89 16.02 -7.52
N PHE A 46 -23.91 15.55 -6.79
CA PHE A 46 -25.12 14.99 -7.38
C PHE A 46 -25.83 15.98 -8.32
N ALA A 47 -25.93 17.23 -7.89
CA ALA A 47 -26.53 18.29 -8.69
C ALA A 47 -25.68 18.64 -9.93
N ALA A 48 -24.36 18.68 -9.78
CA ALA A 48 -23.42 19.04 -10.84
C ALA A 48 -23.14 17.90 -11.83
N LEU A 49 -23.47 16.65 -11.50
CA LEU A 49 -23.23 15.48 -12.35
C LEU A 49 -23.90 15.65 -13.72
N ALA A 50 -23.10 15.70 -14.78
CA ALA A 50 -23.56 15.93 -16.15
C ALA A 50 -22.87 14.99 -17.18
N SER A 51 -22.46 13.80 -16.75
CA SER A 51 -21.92 12.78 -17.65
C SER A 51 -23.07 11.96 -18.25
N GLU A 52 -23.05 11.69 -19.56
CA GLU A 52 -24.04 10.81 -20.23
C GLU A 52 -24.28 9.52 -19.42
N PRO A 53 -25.54 9.14 -19.11
CA PRO A 53 -26.83 9.72 -19.54
C PRO A 53 -27.44 10.77 -18.56
N TYR A 54 -26.63 11.32 -17.66
CA TYR A 54 -27.04 12.22 -16.59
C TYR A 54 -26.92 13.69 -16.98
N GLU A 55 -27.92 14.48 -16.59
CA GLU A 55 -27.93 15.93 -16.78
C GLU A 55 -27.84 16.67 -15.44
N SER A 56 -27.20 17.84 -15.42
CA SER A 56 -27.17 18.68 -14.22
C SER A 56 -28.57 19.11 -13.78
N VAL A 57 -28.73 19.28 -12.47
CA VAL A 57 -29.99 19.74 -11.84
C VAL A 57 -29.70 20.89 -10.88
N SER A 58 -30.61 21.86 -10.81
CA SER A 58 -30.47 22.99 -9.88
C SER A 58 -30.80 22.55 -8.46
N LYS A 59 -29.94 22.92 -7.50
CA LYS A 59 -30.16 22.69 -6.06
C LYS A 59 -31.24 23.58 -5.47
N ALA A 60 -31.48 24.74 -6.10
CA ALA A 60 -32.48 25.70 -5.65
C ALA A 60 -33.90 25.31 -6.05
N GLY A 61 -34.07 24.21 -6.79
CA GLY A 61 -35.40 23.68 -7.13
C GLY A 61 -36.08 23.06 -5.92
N ASP A 62 -37.41 23.16 -5.87
CA ASP A 62 -38.23 22.67 -4.75
C ASP A 62 -38.03 21.17 -4.45
N GLN A 63 -37.63 20.37 -5.45
CA GLN A 63 -37.38 18.92 -5.31
C GLN A 63 -36.10 18.58 -4.55
N LEU A 64 -35.12 19.48 -4.52
CA LEU A 64 -33.89 19.31 -3.74
C LEU A 64 -33.83 20.25 -2.53
N ARG A 65 -34.94 20.91 -2.23
CA ARG A 65 -35.10 21.69 -1.00
C ARG A 65 -35.09 20.73 0.20
N THR A 66 -34.33 21.10 1.22
CA THR A 66 -34.27 20.38 2.50
C THR A 66 -35.68 20.13 3.06
N GLY A 67 -35.95 18.90 3.49
CA GLY A 67 -37.25 18.48 4.00
C GLY A 67 -38.23 17.98 2.94
N SER A 68 -37.88 18.02 1.65
CA SER A 68 -38.67 17.34 0.62
C SER A 68 -38.36 15.83 0.60
N ALA A 69 -39.36 15.00 0.28
CA ALA A 69 -39.17 13.55 0.19
C ALA A 69 -38.10 13.15 -0.85
N THR A 70 -37.99 13.91 -1.95
CA THR A 70 -36.95 13.71 -2.96
C THR A 70 -35.57 14.06 -2.41
N HIS A 71 -35.41 15.16 -1.68
CA HIS A 71 -34.16 15.49 -1.00
C HIS A 71 -33.72 14.38 -0.04
N GLU A 72 -34.60 13.90 0.84
CA GLU A 72 -34.25 12.83 1.79
C GLU A 72 -33.82 11.55 1.08
N ARG A 73 -34.53 11.14 0.01
CA ARG A 73 -34.11 9.99 -0.82
C ARG A 73 -32.72 10.17 -1.42
N VAL A 74 -32.40 11.37 -1.91
CA VAL A 74 -31.06 11.69 -2.45
C VAL A 74 -30.01 11.62 -1.36
N ILE A 75 -30.24 12.22 -0.19
CA ILE A 75 -29.27 12.20 0.91
C ILE A 75 -29.02 10.77 1.40
N SER A 76 -30.07 9.97 1.61
CA SER A 76 -29.91 8.56 2.00
C SER A 76 -29.12 7.77 0.96
N SER A 77 -29.45 7.93 -0.32
CA SER A 77 -28.74 7.23 -1.41
C SER A 77 -27.28 7.65 -1.51
N LEU A 78 -26.97 8.92 -1.32
CA LEU A 78 -25.58 9.42 -1.30
C LEU A 78 -24.81 8.88 -0.10
N ALA A 79 -25.44 8.77 1.07
CA ALA A 79 -24.80 8.18 2.25
C ALA A 79 -24.48 6.69 2.05
N SER A 80 -25.41 5.93 1.47
CA SER A 80 -25.17 4.53 1.10
C SER A 80 -24.05 4.38 0.06
N ALA A 81 -24.05 5.20 -0.98
CA ALA A 81 -22.99 5.20 -1.99
C ALA A 81 -21.61 5.57 -1.40
N GLN A 82 -21.58 6.51 -0.44
CA GLN A 82 -20.37 6.86 0.29
C GLN A 82 -19.83 5.68 1.10
N SER A 83 -20.70 4.92 1.78
CA SER A 83 -20.29 3.73 2.53
C SER A 83 -19.70 2.66 1.61
N VAL A 84 -20.30 2.41 0.44
CA VAL A 84 -19.76 1.48 -0.56
C VAL A 84 -18.36 1.92 -1.05
N LEU A 85 -18.18 3.22 -1.31
CA LEU A 85 -16.89 3.78 -1.71
C LEU A 85 -15.81 3.58 -0.63
N GLU A 86 -16.16 3.81 0.63
CA GLU A 86 -15.24 3.66 1.76
C GLU A 86 -14.87 2.19 2.01
N ASN A 87 -15.85 1.29 1.94
CA ASN A 87 -15.62 -0.15 2.06
C ASN A 87 -14.70 -0.67 0.95
N GLY A 88 -14.95 -0.30 -0.32
CA GLY A 88 -14.08 -0.69 -1.43
C GLY A 88 -12.65 -0.17 -1.29
N ARG A 89 -12.47 1.05 -0.77
CA ARG A 89 -11.13 1.60 -0.45
C ARG A 89 -10.47 0.85 0.70
N ALA A 90 -11.23 0.48 1.73
CA ALA A 90 -10.73 -0.29 2.85
C ALA A 90 -10.27 -1.68 2.40
N GLU A 91 -11.05 -2.36 1.56
CA GLU A 91 -10.72 -3.66 0.96
C GLU A 91 -9.46 -3.60 0.09
N GLN A 92 -9.35 -2.59 -0.78
CA GLN A 92 -8.10 -2.36 -1.54
C GLN A 92 -6.91 -2.10 -0.62
N GLY A 93 -7.11 -1.29 0.43
CA GLY A 93 -6.09 -1.05 1.45
C GLY A 93 -5.64 -2.33 2.17
N ILE A 94 -6.58 -3.22 2.49
CA ILE A 94 -6.31 -4.53 3.09
C ILE A 94 -5.54 -5.41 2.11
N CYS A 95 -5.94 -5.48 0.84
CA CYS A 95 -5.26 -6.25 -0.19
C CYS A 95 -3.79 -5.82 -0.38
N LEU A 96 -3.55 -4.50 -0.48
CA LEU A 96 -2.19 -3.96 -0.59
C LEU A 96 -1.33 -4.27 0.65
N LYS A 97 -1.91 -4.12 1.86
CA LYS A 97 -1.23 -4.49 3.11
C LYS A 97 -0.93 -5.98 3.18
N SER A 98 -1.86 -6.84 2.80
CA SER A 98 -1.69 -8.29 2.77
C SER A 98 -0.54 -8.69 1.83
N LYS A 99 -0.50 -8.15 0.61
CA LYS A 99 0.63 -8.36 -0.32
C LYS A 99 1.95 -7.92 0.31
N ARG A 100 1.96 -6.75 0.97
CA ARG A 100 3.17 -6.25 1.64
C ARG A 100 3.63 -7.15 2.79
N ILE A 101 2.70 -7.71 3.57
CA ILE A 101 3.01 -8.66 4.64
C ILE A 101 3.67 -9.90 4.04
N SER A 102 3.09 -10.48 2.97
CA SER A 102 3.68 -11.65 2.31
C SER A 102 5.10 -11.39 1.76
N GLU A 103 5.34 -10.20 1.19
CA GLU A 103 6.69 -9.80 0.76
C GLU A 103 7.68 -9.70 1.93
N LEU A 104 7.24 -9.18 3.08
CA LEU A 104 8.07 -9.06 4.27
C LEU A 104 8.35 -10.43 4.90
N ASP A 105 7.35 -11.30 4.99
CA ASP A 105 7.51 -12.67 5.50
C ASP A 105 8.51 -13.47 4.66
N ALA A 106 8.48 -13.32 3.33
CA ALA A 106 9.46 -13.94 2.44
C ALA A 106 10.89 -13.43 2.70
N LYS A 107 11.06 -12.13 2.99
CA LYS A 107 12.36 -11.55 3.34
C LYS A 107 12.86 -12.06 4.70
N VAL A 108 11.97 -12.13 5.69
CA VAL A 108 12.31 -12.67 7.02
C VAL A 108 12.80 -14.10 6.89
N LYS A 109 12.05 -14.98 6.21
CA LYS A 109 12.48 -16.37 5.97
C LYS A 109 13.84 -16.45 5.27
N LYS A 110 14.08 -15.60 4.27
CA LYS A 110 15.39 -15.55 3.59
C LYS A 110 16.51 -15.22 4.58
N TYR A 111 16.33 -14.22 5.44
CA TYR A 111 17.34 -13.86 6.43
C TYR A 111 17.53 -14.94 7.49
N GLU A 112 16.44 -15.55 7.97
CA GLU A 112 16.50 -16.67 8.92
C GLU A 112 17.31 -17.85 8.38
N THR A 113 17.25 -18.13 7.08
CA THR A 113 18.09 -19.16 6.46
C THR A 113 19.55 -18.77 6.28
N MET A 114 19.84 -17.47 6.10
CA MET A 114 21.19 -16.98 5.79
C MET A 114 22.05 -16.80 7.05
N VAL A 115 21.44 -16.37 8.17
CA VAL A 115 22.16 -16.07 9.42
C VAL A 115 22.97 -17.27 9.94
N PRO A 116 22.41 -18.49 10.03
CA PRO A 116 23.18 -19.65 10.51
C PRO A 116 24.39 -19.97 9.62
N GLY A 117 24.24 -19.85 8.30
CA GLY A 117 25.35 -20.06 7.35
C GLY A 117 26.47 -19.05 7.55
N LEU A 118 26.14 -17.77 7.73
CA LEU A 118 27.12 -16.73 8.01
C LEU A 118 27.82 -16.95 9.37
N SER A 119 27.08 -17.35 10.41
CA SER A 119 27.65 -17.69 11.72
C SER A 119 28.64 -18.85 11.62
N GLN A 120 28.31 -19.87 10.84
CA GLN A 120 29.21 -21.01 10.59
C GLN A 120 30.49 -20.58 9.86
N THR A 121 30.35 -19.74 8.81
CA THR A 121 31.51 -19.18 8.10
C THR A 121 32.43 -18.38 9.02
N ILE A 122 31.88 -17.63 9.98
CA ILE A 122 32.69 -16.89 10.96
C ILE A 122 33.50 -17.86 11.84
N VAL A 123 32.90 -18.95 12.32
CA VAL A 123 33.60 -19.96 13.13
C VAL A 123 34.75 -20.58 12.36
N GLU A 124 34.51 -20.99 11.11
CA GLU A 124 35.53 -21.58 10.24
C GLU A 124 36.70 -20.62 9.97
N LEU A 125 36.41 -19.34 9.72
CA LEU A 125 37.44 -18.33 9.53
C LEU A 125 38.26 -18.09 10.80
N LEU A 126 37.64 -18.11 11.99
CA LEU A 126 38.35 -17.98 13.25
C LEU A 126 39.29 -19.17 13.52
N ASP A 127 38.89 -20.39 13.15
CA ASP A 127 39.74 -21.56 13.24
C ASP A 127 40.93 -21.48 12.28
N GLN A 128 40.71 -21.03 11.04
CA GLN A 128 41.79 -20.81 10.08
C GLN A 128 42.80 -19.76 10.57
N VAL A 129 42.32 -18.67 11.19
CA VAL A 129 43.20 -17.64 11.78
C VAL A 129 44.06 -18.25 12.89
N ARG A 130 43.47 -19.01 13.82
CA ARG A 130 44.22 -19.69 14.88
C ARG A 130 45.29 -20.63 14.33
N GLU A 131 44.96 -21.41 13.30
CA GLU A 131 45.92 -22.32 12.68
C GLU A 131 47.11 -21.55 12.06
N LEU A 132 46.83 -20.45 11.37
CA LEU A 132 47.85 -19.60 10.78
C LEU A 132 48.75 -18.94 11.85
N GLU A 133 48.17 -18.46 12.96
CA GLU A 133 48.93 -17.90 14.09
C GLU A 133 49.88 -18.94 14.70
N GLN A 134 49.45 -20.19 14.85
CA GLN A 134 50.29 -21.28 15.34
C GLN A 134 51.44 -21.59 14.37
N ARG A 135 51.15 -21.65 13.07
CA ARG A 135 52.18 -21.88 12.03
C ARG A 135 53.23 -20.76 12.03
N ILE A 136 52.80 -19.51 12.13
CA ILE A 136 53.71 -18.35 12.24
C ILE A 136 54.58 -18.47 13.49
N SER A 137 54.00 -18.78 14.64
CA SER A 137 54.74 -18.94 15.91
C SER A 137 55.82 -20.04 15.80
N LEU A 138 55.48 -21.18 15.20
CA LEU A 138 56.43 -22.27 14.98
C LEU A 138 57.56 -21.85 14.04
N GLN A 139 57.25 -21.15 12.95
CA GLN A 139 58.25 -20.65 12.02
C GLN A 139 59.19 -19.63 12.68
N GLN A 140 58.66 -18.74 13.52
CA GLN A 140 59.47 -17.78 14.28
C GLN A 140 60.43 -18.48 15.25
N ALA A 141 59.95 -19.51 15.97
CA ALA A 141 60.80 -20.32 16.86
C ALA A 141 61.91 -21.04 16.09
N GLN A 142 61.58 -21.70 14.97
CA GLN A 142 62.56 -22.36 14.10
C GLN A 142 63.60 -21.36 13.54
N TRP A 143 63.17 -20.14 13.23
CA TRP A 143 64.07 -19.10 12.75
C TRP A 143 65.02 -18.63 13.85
N ALA A 144 64.52 -18.43 15.07
CA ALA A 144 65.34 -18.08 16.24
C ALA A 144 66.40 -19.15 16.54
N ASP A 145 66.01 -20.44 16.53
CA ASP A 145 66.95 -21.55 16.75
C ASP A 145 68.04 -21.63 15.68
N LYS A 146 67.68 -21.39 14.41
CA LYS A 146 68.66 -21.32 13.31
C LYS A 146 69.61 -20.15 13.49
N GLN A 147 69.12 -18.96 13.85
CA GLN A 147 69.95 -17.79 14.13
C GLN A 147 70.93 -18.06 15.28
N PHE A 148 70.45 -18.65 16.37
CA PHE A 148 71.30 -19.04 17.50
C PHE A 148 72.40 -20.03 17.08
N SER A 149 72.04 -21.04 16.29
CA SER A 149 72.99 -22.04 15.78
C SER A 149 74.06 -21.43 14.88
N VAL A 150 73.68 -20.50 13.98
CA VAL A 150 74.62 -19.78 13.11
C VAL A 150 75.57 -18.90 13.92
N ASN A 151 75.06 -18.19 14.94
CA ASN A 151 75.88 -17.34 15.79
C ASN A 151 76.90 -18.16 16.61
N LYS A 152 76.51 -19.35 17.10
CA LYS A 152 77.42 -20.27 17.79
C LYS A 152 78.57 -20.74 16.89
N LEU A 153 78.28 -21.04 15.63
CA LEU A 153 79.30 -21.44 14.65
C LEU A 153 80.26 -20.29 14.29
N LYS A 154 79.76 -19.04 14.20
CA LYS A 154 80.60 -17.87 13.91
C LYS A 154 81.46 -17.42 15.11
N GLY A 155 80.97 -17.57 16.33
CA GLY A 155 81.71 -17.21 17.56
C GLY A 155 82.79 -18.21 17.98
N GLY A 156 82.75 -19.44 17.47
CA GLY A 156 83.74 -20.48 17.79
C GLY A 156 85.01 -20.48 16.92
N SER A 157 85.19 -19.50 16.04
CA SER A 157 86.28 -19.47 15.06
C SER A 157 87.45 -18.53 15.41
N ASN A 158 87.50 -17.99 16.62
CA ASN A 158 88.69 -17.29 17.15
C ASN A 158 89.28 -18.11 18.31
N VAL A 159 90.11 -19.10 17.96
CA VAL A 159 91.14 -19.70 18.81
C VAL A 159 92.47 -19.52 18.09
#